data_AF-A0A4S8I0K7-F1
#
_entry.id   AF-A0A4S8I0K7-F1
#
_cell.length_a   1.000
_cell.length_b   1.000
_cell.length_c   1.000
_cell.angle_alpha   90.00
_cell.angle_beta   90.00
_cell.angle_gamma   90.00
#
_symmetry.space_group_name_H-M   'P 1'
#
loop_
_entity.id
_entity.type
_entity.pdbx_description
1 polymer ?
#
loop_
_entity_poly.entity_id
_entity_poly.type
_entity_poly.pdbx_seq_one_letter_code
_entity_poly.pdbx_strand_id
1 'polypeptide(L)'
;MDKKKLKEKLHQYIDNLEDEASLQMLHEAAVEYERLGGKDILDDLNPDQLARLQESIKQADEGKTISHEEAMKRIASWRSK
;
A
#
# COMPACT_ATOMS: atom_id res chain seq x y z
N MET A 1 12.17 19.87 6.17
CA MET A 1 11.21 20.99 6.00
C MET A 1 10.50 21.17 7.33
N ASP A 2 10.35 22.39 7.83
CA ASP A 2 9.63 22.60 9.10
C ASP A 2 8.11 22.43 8.93
N LYS A 3 7.40 22.17 10.04
CA LYS A 3 5.96 21.90 10.06
C LYS A 3 5.14 23.04 9.44
N LYS A 4 5.56 24.29 9.63
CA LYS A 4 4.83 25.47 9.15
C LYS A 4 4.91 25.55 7.63
N LYS A 5 6.12 25.45 7.07
CA LYS A 5 6.34 25.45 5.61
C LYS A 5 5.67 24.30 4.90
N LEU A 6 5.59 23.12 5.54
CA LEU A 6 4.86 21.98 4.98
C LEU A 6 3.36 22.27 4.87
N LYS A 7 2.75 22.83 5.92
CA LYS A 7 1.32 23.19 5.91
C LYS A 7 1.00 24.26 4.87
N GLU A 8 1.84 25.28 4.77
CA GLU A 8 1.68 26.34 3.75
C GLU A 8 1.69 25.76 2.33
N LYS A 9 2.60 24.83 2.03
CA LYS A 9 2.62 24.16 0.72
C LYS A 9 1.40 23.28 0.47
N LEU A 10 0.95 22.54 1.48
CA LEU A 10 -0.25 21.70 1.35
C LEU A 10 -1.50 22.53 1.06
N HIS A 11 -1.68 23.67 1.74
CA HIS A 11 -2.77 24.60 1.44
C HIS A 11 -2.66 25.11 0.00
N GLN A 12 -1.47 25.52 -0.44
CA GLN A 12 -1.28 25.94 -1.84
C GLN A 12 -1.63 24.84 -2.84
N TYR A 13 -1.32 23.58 -2.56
CA TYR A 13 -1.70 22.47 -3.44
C TYR A 13 -3.21 22.26 -3.47
N ILE A 14 -3.87 22.34 -2.32
CA ILE A 14 -5.33 22.25 -2.23
C ILE A 14 -5.98 23.39 -3.00
N ASP A 15 -5.49 24.62 -2.84
CA ASP A 15 -6.03 25.81 -3.51
C ASP A 15 -5.86 25.74 -5.04
N ASN A 16 -4.86 25.01 -5.53
CA ASN A 16 -4.59 24.82 -6.96
C ASN A 16 -5.33 23.62 -7.57
N LEU A 17 -5.93 22.73 -6.76
CA LEU A 17 -6.71 21.61 -7.25
C LEU A 17 -8.14 22.08 -7.52
N GLU A 18 -8.50 22.13 -8.80
CA GLU A 18 -9.85 22.52 -9.23
C GLU A 18 -10.81 21.34 -9.39
N ASP A 19 -10.29 20.12 -9.51
CA ASP A 19 -11.12 18.93 -9.70
C ASP A 19 -11.50 18.26 -8.37
N GLU A 20 -12.80 18.05 -8.20
CA GLU A 20 -13.39 17.45 -7.00
C GLU A 20 -12.85 16.03 -6.74
N ALA A 21 -12.56 15.26 -7.79
CA ALA A 21 -12.04 13.91 -7.67
C ALA A 21 -10.67 13.87 -6.96
N SER A 22 -9.74 14.75 -7.32
CA SER A 22 -8.43 14.84 -6.67
C SER A 22 -8.53 15.34 -5.24
N LEU A 23 -9.42 16.30 -4.96
CA LEU A 23 -9.70 16.76 -3.60
C LEU A 23 -10.28 15.63 -2.73
N GLN A 24 -11.19 14.84 -3.27
CA GLN A 24 -11.79 13.69 -2.61
C GLN A 24 -10.73 12.63 -2.29
N MET A 25 -9.85 12.31 -3.25
CA MET A 25 -8.73 11.38 -3.01
C MET A 25 -7.79 11.87 -1.92
N LEU A 26 -7.46 13.17 -1.90
CA LEU A 26 -6.60 13.76 -0.88
C LEU A 26 -7.25 13.70 0.50
N HIS A 27 -8.55 13.99 0.58
CA HIS A 27 -9.33 13.89 1.81
C HIS A 27 -9.35 12.45 2.34
N GLU A 28 -9.65 11.47 1.50
CA GLU A 28 -9.67 10.05 1.89
C GLU A 28 -8.30 9.59 2.40
N ALA A 29 -7.21 9.97 1.73
CA ALA A 29 -5.86 9.66 2.18
C ALA A 29 -5.54 10.28 3.56
N ALA A 30 -5.95 11.53 3.79
CA ALA A 30 -5.73 12.20 5.07
C ALA A 30 -6.54 11.57 6.21
N VAL A 31 -7.81 11.25 5.95
CA VAL A 31 -8.70 10.55 6.89
C VAL A 31 -8.15 9.17 7.23
N GLU A 32 -7.67 8.42 6.24
CA GLU A 32 -7.11 7.10 6.48
C GLU A 32 -5.82 7.19 7.31
N TYR A 33 -4.96 8.16 7.05
CA TYR A 33 -3.74 8.37 7.83
C TYR A 33 -4.04 8.75 9.30
N GLU A 34 -5.09 9.56 9.52
CA GLU A 34 -5.58 9.89 10.86
C GLU A 34 -6.19 8.67 11.55
N ARG A 35 -7.02 7.89 10.83
CA ARG A 35 -7.68 6.67 11.33
C ARG A 35 -6.68 5.60 11.73
N LEU A 36 -5.65 5.37 10.90
CA LEU A 36 -4.58 4.43 11.17
C LEU A 36 -3.61 4.94 12.25
N GLY A 37 -3.66 6.23 12.60
CA GLY A 37 -2.76 6.82 13.59
C GLY A 37 -1.29 6.73 13.18
N GLY A 38 -1.01 6.67 11.88
CA GLY A 38 0.33 6.41 11.36
C GLY A 38 0.80 4.94 11.46
N LYS A 39 -0.11 3.98 11.70
CA LYS A 39 0.20 2.55 11.55
C LYS A 39 0.57 2.23 10.10
N ASP A 40 1.70 1.56 9.93
CA ASP A 40 2.05 0.90 8.67
C ASP A 40 1.16 -0.35 8.51
N ILE A 41 0.81 -0.70 7.28
CA ILE A 41 0.15 -1.98 6.97
C ILE A 41 0.99 -3.18 7.45
N LEU A 42 2.30 -2.99 7.58
CA LEU A 42 3.22 -3.99 8.12
C LEU A 42 3.09 -4.16 9.64
N ASP A 43 2.57 -3.18 10.37
CA ASP A 43 2.40 -3.24 11.83
C ASP A 43 1.35 -4.27 12.26
N ASP A 44 0.46 -4.68 11.33
CA ASP A 44 -0.56 -5.70 11.58
C ASP A 44 -0.07 -7.13 11.27
N LEU A 45 1.17 -7.29 10.76
CA LEU A 45 1.78 -8.61 10.53
C LEU A 45 2.46 -9.12 11.80
N ASN A 46 2.15 -10.37 12.18
CA ASN A 46 2.92 -11.05 13.21
C ASN A 46 4.33 -11.44 12.69
N PRO A 47 5.28 -11.84 13.58
CA PRO A 47 6.65 -12.14 13.17
C PRO A 47 6.77 -13.20 12.07
N ASP A 48 5.94 -14.24 12.10
CA ASP A 48 5.95 -15.31 11.09
C ASP A 48 5.45 -14.80 9.73
N GLN A 49 4.42 -13.97 9.73
CA GLN A 49 3.89 -13.34 8.52
C GLN A 49 4.90 -12.38 7.91
N LEU A 50 5.58 -11.58 8.73
CA LEU A 50 6.63 -10.67 8.29
C LEU A 50 7.82 -11.43 7.69
N ALA A 51 8.25 -12.52 8.33
CA ALA A 51 9.32 -13.38 7.82
C ALA A 51 8.95 -14.02 6.47
N ARG A 52 7.71 -14.51 6.32
CA ARG A 52 7.21 -15.06 5.05
C ARG A 52 7.14 -14.01 3.95
N LEU A 53 6.78 -12.77 4.29
CA LEU A 53 6.76 -11.66 3.36
C LEU A 53 8.17 -11.33 2.86
N GLN A 54 9.13 -11.20 3.77
CA GLN A 54 10.54 -10.95 3.44
C GLN A 54 11.13 -12.05 2.55
N GLU A 55 10.85 -13.31 2.85
CA GLU A 55 11.27 -14.44 2.01
C GLU A 55 10.62 -14.39 0.62
N SER A 56 9.34 -14.02 0.52
CA SER A 56 8.65 -13.89 -0.77
C SER A 56 9.24 -12.78 -1.64
N ILE A 57 9.63 -11.65 -1.03
CA ILE A 57 10.32 -10.54 -1.71
C ILE A 57 11.68 -11.04 -2.23
N LYS A 58 12.47 -11.70 -1.38
CA LYS A 58 13.77 -12.27 -1.78
C LYS A 58 13.63 -13.27 -2.93
N GLN A 59 12.62 -14.15 -2.90
CA GLN A 59 12.35 -15.08 -3.98
C GLN A 59 12.02 -14.36 -5.29
N ALA A 60 11.27 -13.26 -5.23
CA ALA A 60 10.98 -12.44 -6.41
C ALA A 60 12.25 -11.80 -7.00
N ASP A 61 13.11 -11.24 -6.14
CA ASP A 61 14.39 -10.62 -6.56
C ASP A 61 15.35 -11.66 -7.17
N GLU A 62 15.32 -12.90 -6.67
CA GLU A 62 16.09 -14.02 -7.21
C GLU A 62 15.45 -14.67 -8.45
N GLY A 63 14.31 -14.15 -8.93
CA GLY A 63 13.59 -14.71 -10.08
C GLY A 63 12.89 -16.04 -9.82
N LYS A 64 12.75 -16.45 -8.55
CA LYS A 64 12.06 -17.67 -8.10
C LYS A 64 10.54 -17.48 -8.07
N THR A 65 9.99 -16.92 -9.15
CA THR A 65 8.54 -16.75 -9.33
C THR A 65 8.00 -17.76 -10.31
N ILE A 66 6.68 -17.92 -10.34
CA ILE A 66 5.98 -18.72 -11.34
C ILE A 66 5.22 -17.78 -12.29
N SER A 67 4.97 -18.22 -13.51
CA SER A 67 4.16 -17.46 -14.45
C SER A 67 2.71 -17.35 -13.96
N HIS A 68 1.99 -16.33 -14.44
CA HIS A 68 0.57 -16.17 -14.17
C HIS A 68 -0.24 -17.41 -14.54
N GLU A 69 0.01 -18.00 -15.72
CA GLU A 69 -0.67 -19.22 -16.17
C GLU A 69 -0.47 -20.40 -15.21
N GLU A 70 0.77 -20.58 -14.72
CA GLU A 70 1.10 -21.64 -13.77
C GLU A 70 0.45 -21.38 -12.40
N ALA A 71 0.44 -20.12 -11.93
CA ALA A 71 -0.26 -19.75 -10.70
C ALA A 71 -1.76 -20.06 -10.76
N MET A 72 -2.43 -19.72 -11.87
CA MET A 72 -3.85 -19.96 -12.07
C MET A 72 -4.19 -21.46 -12.12
N LYS A 73 -3.33 -22.28 -12.73
CA LYS A 73 -3.48 -23.76 -12.71
C LYS A 73 -3.43 -24.31 -11.28
N ARG A 74 -2.48 -23.86 -10.47
CA ARG A 74 -2.36 -24.28 -9.06
C ARG A 74 -3.59 -23.88 -8.25
N ILE A 75 -4.04 -22.63 -8.39
CA ILE A 75 -5.24 -22.13 -7.69
C ILE A 75 -6.49 -22.93 -8.11
N ALA A 76 -6.65 -23.22 -9.41
CA ALA A 76 -7.77 -24.03 -9.89
C ALA A 76 -7.79 -25.42 -9.23
N SER A 77 -6.62 -26.06 -9.09
CA SER A 77 -6.50 -27.37 -8.44
C SER A 77 -6.91 -27.38 -6.95
N TRP A 78 -6.79 -26.24 -6.26
CA TRP A 78 -7.22 -26.10 -4.86
C TRP A 78 -8.74 -25.92 -4.74
N ARG A 79 -9.37 -25.30 -5.74
CA ARG A 79 -10.82 -25.04 -5.77
C ARG A 79 -11.64 -26.26 -6.19
N SER A 80 -10.99 -27.27 -6.78
CA SER A 80 -11.61 -28.52 -7.23
C SER A 80 -11.40 -29.69 -6.25
N LYS A 81 -10.90 -29.43 -5.04
CA LYS A 81 -10.90 -30.38 -3.91
C LYS A 81 -12.11 -30.11 -3.02
#